data_AF-A0A7W6S931-F1
#
_entry.id   AF-A0A7W6S931-F1
#
_cell.length_a   1.000
_cell.length_b   1.000
_cell.length_c   1.000
_cell.angle_alpha   90.00
_cell.angle_beta   90.00
_cell.angle_gamma   90.00
#
_symmetry.space_group_name_H-M   'P 1'
#
loop_
_entity.id
_entity.type
_entity.pdbx_description
1 polymer ?
#
loop_
_entity_poly.entity_id
_entity_poly.type
_entity_poly.pdbx_seq_one_letter_code
_entity_poly.pdbx_strand_id
1 'polypeptide(L)'
;MSTEVIVQGRGMVGSGRLNWPDDLQERLSSQLALLEALTEKEDSGWRFAMNFFPTRTNNLNDIVSELNTHLFEPHARELRRYLAKNTNVPVVEVEPDEIPASDRIVTLHHNTVAHDEADAALANVERDLQQANDGDPQEKERVLAEIGAARRLLKASQVRIALLAGLLGSALSWITSQFAETAAGKAAEWAIQKLTEYLPMLSDLF
;
A
#
# COMPACT_ATOMS: atom_id res chain seq x y z
N MET A 1 -17.66 -4.36 -33.69
CA MET A 1 -16.73 -5.09 -34.58
C MET A 1 -15.36 -4.93 -33.98
N SER A 2 -14.83 -5.99 -33.39
CA SER A 2 -13.55 -5.98 -32.69
C SER A 2 -12.41 -6.12 -33.71
N THR A 3 -11.61 -5.06 -33.85
CA THR A 3 -10.42 -5.10 -34.70
C THR A 3 -9.27 -5.65 -33.87
N GLU A 4 -8.80 -6.84 -34.22
CA GLU A 4 -7.62 -7.48 -33.64
C GLU A 4 -6.40 -6.56 -33.78
N VAL A 5 -5.80 -6.16 -32.65
CA VAL A 5 -4.51 -5.44 -32.61
C VAL A 5 -3.43 -6.42 -32.15
N ILE A 6 -3.22 -7.46 -32.95
CA ILE A 6 -1.93 -8.15 -32.99
C ILE A 6 -1.57 -8.26 -34.47
N VAL A 7 -0.72 -7.34 -34.92
CA VAL A 7 -0.11 -7.41 -36.25
C VAL A 7 0.73 -8.68 -36.30
N GLN A 8 0.24 -9.74 -36.95
CA GLN A 8 1.04 -10.91 -37.28
C GLN A 8 2.18 -10.48 -38.21
N GLY A 9 3.40 -10.48 -37.67
CA GLY A 9 4.61 -10.33 -38.46
C GLY A 9 4.71 -11.46 -39.49
N ARG A 10 4.62 -11.12 -40.77
CA ARG A 10 5.06 -11.98 -41.88
C ARG A 10 6.59 -12.13 -41.79
N GLY A 11 7.03 -13.16 -41.09
CA GLY A 11 8.44 -13.55 -41.01
C GLY A 11 8.75 -14.19 -39.66
N MET A 12 9.01 -15.49 -39.68
CA MET A 12 9.56 -16.24 -38.54
C MET A 12 10.89 -15.62 -38.09
N VAL A 13 10.87 -14.67 -37.14
CA VAL A 13 11.81 -14.45 -36.00
C VAL A 13 11.22 -13.26 -35.23
N GLY A 14 11.01 -13.37 -33.91
CA GLY A 14 10.62 -12.21 -33.09
C GLY A 14 11.59 -11.05 -33.30
N SER A 15 11.11 -9.83 -33.53
CA SER A 15 11.95 -8.68 -33.87
C SER A 15 12.87 -8.22 -32.73
N GLY A 16 12.75 -8.82 -31.53
CA GLY A 16 13.41 -8.37 -30.30
C GLY A 16 12.97 -6.97 -29.86
N ARG A 17 11.94 -6.39 -30.50
CA ARG A 17 11.44 -5.04 -30.23
C ARG A 17 9.93 -5.02 -30.26
N LEU A 18 9.32 -4.56 -29.17
CA LEU A 18 7.89 -4.26 -29.11
C LEU A 18 7.62 -2.98 -29.90
N ASN A 19 6.94 -3.12 -31.03
CA ASN A 19 6.47 -1.99 -31.82
C ASN A 19 5.10 -1.59 -31.31
N TRP A 20 5.05 -0.48 -30.59
CA TRP A 20 3.81 0.07 -30.08
C TRP A 20 3.13 0.97 -31.12
N PRO A 21 1.79 1.02 -31.14
CA PRO A 21 1.05 2.01 -31.94
C PRO A 21 1.50 3.45 -31.62
N ASP A 22 1.52 4.30 -32.65
CA ASP A 22 1.83 5.73 -32.49
C ASP A 22 0.70 6.47 -31.78
N ASP A 23 -0.55 6.02 -31.92
CA ASP A 23 -1.66 6.56 -31.17
C ASP A 23 -1.55 6.19 -29.68
N LEU A 24 -1.85 7.16 -28.80
CA LEU A 24 -1.69 7.00 -27.36
C LEU A 24 -2.71 6.00 -26.79
N GLN A 25 -3.96 6.08 -27.24
CA GLN A 25 -5.04 5.25 -26.71
C GLN A 25 -4.85 3.80 -27.15
N GLU A 26 -4.50 3.58 -28.41
CA GLU A 26 -4.19 2.24 -28.93
C GLU A 26 -2.93 1.65 -28.28
N ARG A 27 -1.93 2.49 -28.00
CA ARG A 27 -0.73 2.05 -27.29
C ARG A 27 -1.02 1.61 -25.87
N LEU A 28 -1.80 2.39 -25.11
CA LEU A 28 -2.17 2.05 -23.74
C LEU A 28 -3.03 0.78 -23.69
N SER A 29 -4.03 0.66 -24.57
CA SER A 29 -4.86 -0.54 -24.63
C SER A 29 -4.03 -1.78 -24.98
N SER A 30 -3.09 -1.66 -25.93
CA SER A 30 -2.18 -2.75 -26.30
C SER A 30 -1.24 -3.15 -25.15
N GLN A 31 -0.74 -2.18 -24.39
CA GLN A 31 0.10 -2.43 -23.22
C GLN A 31 -0.68 -3.12 -22.10
N LEU A 32 -1.91 -2.68 -21.81
CA LEU A 32 -2.78 -3.30 -20.81
C LEU A 32 -3.17 -4.72 -21.21
N ALA A 33 -3.57 -4.92 -22.47
CA ALA A 33 -3.90 -6.24 -23.00
C ALA A 33 -2.70 -7.19 -22.93
N LEU A 34 -1.48 -6.71 -23.18
CA LEU A 34 -0.27 -7.51 -23.00
C LEU A 34 -0.08 -7.89 -21.53
N LEU A 35 -0.18 -6.94 -20.60
CA LEU A 35 -0.03 -7.24 -19.16
C LEU A 35 -1.07 -8.25 -18.68
N GLU A 36 -2.33 -8.11 -19.10
CA GLU A 36 -3.40 -9.05 -18.78
C GLU A 36 -3.08 -10.46 -19.31
N ALA A 37 -2.63 -10.57 -20.57
CA ALA A 37 -2.21 -11.83 -21.17
C ALA A 37 -1.03 -12.48 -20.44
N LEU A 38 -0.10 -11.68 -19.89
CA LEU A 38 1.03 -12.20 -19.09
C LEU A 38 0.58 -12.77 -17.74
N THR A 39 -0.57 -12.33 -17.22
CA THR A 39 -1.13 -12.79 -15.94
C THR A 39 -2.16 -13.93 -16.04
N GLU A 40 -2.65 -14.23 -17.25
CA GLU A 40 -3.73 -15.21 -17.46
C GLU A 40 -3.34 -16.62 -16.95
N LYS A 41 -2.07 -16.99 -17.06
CA LYS A 41 -1.53 -18.28 -16.61
C LYS A 41 -0.16 -18.09 -15.98
N GLU A 42 0.18 -18.96 -15.04
CA GLU A 42 1.46 -18.94 -14.32
C GLU A 42 2.68 -18.95 -15.26
N ASP A 43 2.57 -19.58 -16.43
CA ASP A 43 3.66 -19.68 -17.41
C ASP A 43 3.53 -18.73 -18.63
N SER A 44 2.49 -17.89 -18.68
CA SER A 44 2.26 -16.98 -19.82
C SER A 44 3.42 -16.02 -20.04
N GLY A 45 3.96 -15.43 -18.97
CA GLY A 45 5.09 -14.50 -19.05
C GLY A 45 6.36 -15.14 -19.61
N TRP A 46 6.65 -16.35 -19.16
CA TRP A 46 7.79 -17.13 -19.63
C TRP A 46 7.65 -17.52 -21.11
N ARG A 47 6.48 -18.03 -21.50
CA ARG A 47 6.20 -18.41 -22.91
C ARG A 47 6.27 -17.20 -23.84
N PHE A 48 5.72 -16.07 -23.41
CA PHE A 48 5.80 -14.83 -24.16
C PHE A 48 7.26 -14.43 -24.38
N ALA A 49 8.07 -14.40 -23.32
CA ALA A 49 9.46 -13.97 -23.40
C ALA A 49 10.30 -14.87 -24.33
N MET A 50 10.13 -16.20 -24.24
CA MET A 50 10.82 -17.15 -25.13
C MET A 50 10.42 -17.00 -26.60
N ASN A 51 9.15 -16.74 -26.87
CA ASN A 51 8.65 -16.63 -28.25
C ASN A 51 8.98 -15.27 -28.88
N PHE A 52 9.07 -14.22 -28.05
CA PHE A 52 9.17 -12.84 -28.51
C PHE A 52 10.62 -12.33 -28.59
N PHE A 53 11.47 -12.71 -27.62
CA PHE A 53 12.88 -12.32 -27.60
C PHE A 53 13.76 -13.45 -28.15
N PRO A 54 14.22 -13.37 -29.41
CA PRO A 54 15.09 -14.39 -29.99
C PRO A 54 16.47 -14.32 -29.34
N THR A 55 16.65 -15.01 -28.23
CA THR A 55 17.97 -15.17 -27.62
C THR A 55 18.73 -16.27 -28.36
N ARG A 56 20.01 -16.00 -28.68
CA ARG A 56 20.92 -16.99 -29.28
C ARG A 56 21.32 -18.10 -28.29
N THR A 57 21.01 -17.90 -27.02
CA THR A 57 21.35 -18.75 -25.87
C THR A 57 20.06 -19.20 -25.21
N ASN A 58 19.95 -20.47 -24.80
CA ASN A 58 18.83 -20.97 -24.00
C ASN A 58 18.94 -20.52 -22.52
N ASN A 59 19.47 -19.32 -22.30
CA ASN A 59 19.78 -18.79 -20.99
C ASN A 59 18.57 -17.98 -20.49
N LEU A 60 17.88 -18.54 -19.52
CA LEU A 60 16.69 -17.96 -18.90
C LEU A 60 16.95 -16.55 -18.34
N ASN A 61 18.14 -16.28 -17.82
CA ASN A 61 18.49 -14.96 -17.28
C ASN A 61 18.54 -13.89 -18.39
N ASP A 62 19.03 -14.25 -19.58
CA ASP A 62 19.10 -13.32 -20.71
C ASP A 62 17.68 -12.98 -21.19
N ILE A 63 16.80 -13.99 -21.29
CA ILE A 63 15.39 -13.83 -21.69
C ILE A 63 14.61 -12.93 -20.72
N VAL A 64 14.80 -13.14 -19.41
CA VAL A 64 14.18 -12.32 -18.38
C VAL A 64 14.74 -10.90 -18.38
N SER A 65 16.04 -10.74 -18.62
CA SER A 65 16.67 -9.42 -18.76
C SER A 65 16.09 -8.64 -19.94
N GLU A 66 15.94 -9.28 -21.10
CA GLU A 66 15.34 -8.66 -22.30
C GLU A 66 13.89 -8.24 -22.07
N LEU A 67 13.08 -9.11 -21.43
CA LEU A 67 11.72 -8.76 -21.04
C LEU A 67 11.69 -7.52 -20.12
N ASN A 68 12.56 -7.47 -19.12
CA ASN A 68 12.67 -6.34 -18.19
C ASN A 68 13.07 -5.05 -18.88
N THR A 69 14.10 -5.09 -19.73
CA THR A 69 14.60 -3.92 -20.46
C THR A 69 13.58 -3.36 -21.44
N HIS A 70 12.82 -4.22 -22.11
CA HIS A 70 11.88 -3.78 -23.16
C HIS A 70 10.49 -3.43 -22.64
N LEU A 71 10.00 -4.12 -21.61
CA LEU A 71 8.65 -3.91 -21.09
C LEU A 71 8.64 -3.02 -19.85
N PHE A 72 9.48 -3.29 -18.86
CA PHE A 72 9.36 -2.66 -17.55
C PHE A 72 10.22 -1.41 -17.38
N GLU A 73 11.45 -1.40 -17.90
CA GLU A 73 12.36 -0.28 -17.72
C GLU A 73 11.84 1.06 -18.29
N PRO A 74 11.20 1.11 -19.48
CA PRO A 74 10.62 2.35 -20.00
C PRO A 74 9.54 2.92 -19.08
N HIS A 75 8.68 2.05 -18.53
CA HIS A 75 7.62 2.45 -17.61
C HIS A 75 8.16 2.90 -16.25
N ALA A 76 9.17 2.21 -15.72
CA ALA A 76 9.84 2.62 -14.49
C ALA A 76 10.52 3.98 -14.64
N ARG A 77 11.12 4.26 -15.80
CA ARG A 77 11.73 5.55 -16.12
C ARG A 77 10.71 6.66 -16.21
N GLU A 78 9.58 6.43 -16.87
CA GLU A 78 8.48 7.40 -16.96
C GLU A 78 7.80 7.61 -15.60
N LEU A 79 7.63 6.57 -14.78
CA LEU A 79 7.15 6.71 -13.40
C LEU A 79 8.09 7.58 -12.58
N ARG A 80 9.41 7.32 -12.62
CA ARG A 80 10.40 8.16 -11.94
C ARG A 80 10.38 9.60 -12.46
N ARG A 81 10.23 9.80 -13.76
CA ARG A 81 10.13 11.13 -14.38
C ARG A 81 8.86 11.86 -13.94
N TYR A 82 7.73 11.16 -13.90
CA TYR A 82 6.46 11.67 -13.40
C TYR A 82 6.58 12.07 -11.92
N LEU A 83 7.11 11.18 -11.08
CA LEU A 83 7.34 11.45 -9.67
C LEU A 83 8.28 12.65 -9.48
N ALA A 84 9.41 12.69 -10.17
CA ALA A 84 10.36 13.81 -10.09
C ALA A 84 9.73 15.13 -10.55
N LYS A 85 8.91 15.11 -11.61
CA LYS A 85 8.18 16.30 -12.10
C LYS A 85 7.14 16.78 -11.10
N ASN A 86 6.47 15.86 -10.41
CA ASN A 86 5.40 16.18 -9.45
C ASN A 86 5.90 16.32 -8.00
N THR A 87 7.19 16.07 -7.72
CA THR A 87 7.77 16.24 -6.38
C THR A 87 7.77 17.71 -5.93
N ASN A 88 7.83 18.65 -6.87
CA ASN A 88 7.77 20.10 -6.62
C ASN A 88 6.40 20.72 -6.97
N VAL A 89 5.42 19.91 -7.36
CA VAL A 89 4.04 20.38 -7.49
C VAL A 89 3.47 20.34 -6.07
N PRO A 90 2.99 21.46 -5.51
CA PRO A 90 2.27 21.40 -4.24
C PRO A 90 1.18 20.36 -4.43
N VAL A 91 1.14 19.35 -3.55
CA VAL A 91 0.10 18.33 -3.55
C VAL A 91 -1.21 19.10 -3.63
N VAL A 92 -1.85 19.08 -4.80
CA VAL A 92 -3.24 19.47 -4.91
C VAL A 92 -3.89 18.52 -3.93
N GLU A 93 -4.43 19.05 -2.83
CA GLU A 93 -5.21 18.27 -1.89
C GLU A 93 -6.30 17.60 -2.71
N VAL A 94 -6.05 16.38 -3.16
CA VAL A 94 -7.06 15.53 -3.76
C VAL A 94 -8.05 15.36 -2.62
N GLU A 95 -9.29 15.81 -2.83
CA GLU A 95 -10.33 15.66 -1.84
C GLU A 95 -10.28 14.20 -1.35
N PRO A 96 -10.13 13.98 -0.04
CA PRO A 96 -9.76 12.67 0.48
C PRO A 96 -10.70 11.54 0.05
N ASP A 97 -11.90 11.86 -0.42
CA ASP A 97 -12.96 10.91 -0.79
C ASP A 97 -12.70 10.06 -2.03
N GLU A 98 -11.76 10.42 -2.93
CA GLU A 98 -11.51 9.60 -4.15
C GLU A 98 -10.51 8.45 -3.95
N ILE A 99 -9.70 8.48 -2.88
CA ILE A 99 -8.74 7.40 -2.57
C ILE A 99 -9.35 6.50 -1.50
N PRO A 100 -9.47 5.17 -1.72
CA PRO A 100 -9.90 4.24 -0.69
C PRO A 100 -9.07 4.45 0.58
N ALA A 101 -9.72 4.51 1.74
CA ALA A 101 -9.06 4.75 3.03
C ALA A 101 -7.87 3.79 3.29
N SER A 102 -7.91 2.60 2.67
CA SER A 102 -6.86 1.57 2.74
C SER A 102 -5.52 1.96 2.11
N ASP A 103 -5.53 2.83 1.11
CA ASP A 103 -4.34 3.23 0.35
C ASP A 103 -3.83 4.63 0.69
N ARG A 104 -4.53 5.34 1.59
CA ARG A 104 -4.12 6.66 2.05
C ARG A 104 -2.84 6.57 2.89
N ILE A 105 -1.77 7.17 2.36
CA ILE A 105 -0.52 7.43 3.10
C ILE A 105 -0.62 8.85 3.64
N VAL A 106 -0.56 9.01 4.96
CA VAL A 106 -0.66 10.30 5.62
C VAL A 106 0.69 10.69 6.19
N THR A 107 1.05 11.95 5.99
CA THR A 107 2.23 12.55 6.63
C THR A 107 1.86 12.93 8.05
N LEU A 108 2.59 12.40 9.03
CA LEU A 108 2.34 12.70 10.44
C LEU A 108 3.11 13.95 10.85
N HIS A 109 2.39 14.92 11.38
CA HIS A 109 2.96 16.13 11.95
C HIS A 109 3.24 15.89 13.44
N HIS A 110 4.51 15.69 13.78
CA HIS A 110 4.98 15.39 15.14
C HIS A 110 5.11 16.63 16.04
N ASN A 111 4.93 17.83 15.47
CA ASN A 111 5.09 19.09 16.20
C ASN A 111 3.74 19.71 16.59
N THR A 112 2.67 18.92 16.57
CA THR A 112 1.33 19.39 16.94
C THR A 112 0.96 18.85 18.31
N VAL A 113 0.25 19.68 19.09
CA VAL A 113 -0.26 19.28 20.41
C VAL A 113 -1.15 18.04 20.30
N ALA A 114 -1.94 17.94 19.23
CA ALA A 114 -2.81 16.78 18.98
C ALA A 114 -2.04 15.47 18.80
N HIS A 115 -0.83 15.49 18.20
CA HIS A 115 0.00 14.30 18.08
C HIS A 115 0.52 13.84 19.45
N ASP A 116 1.06 14.77 20.24
CA ASP A 116 1.57 14.48 21.58
C ASP A 116 0.45 13.94 22.50
N GLU A 117 -0.75 14.53 22.41
CA GLU A 117 -1.92 14.06 23.15
C GLU A 117 -2.36 12.65 22.73
N ALA A 118 -2.28 12.32 21.44
CA ALA A 118 -2.59 10.98 20.95
C ALA A 118 -1.56 9.93 21.40
N ASP A 119 -0.25 10.20 21.32
CA ASP A 119 0.78 9.28 21.83
C ASP A 119 0.68 9.12 23.35
N ALA A 120 0.42 10.22 24.08
CA ALA A 120 0.24 10.18 25.53
C ALA A 120 -0.98 9.36 25.93
N ALA A 121 -2.09 9.48 25.20
CA ALA A 121 -3.29 8.69 25.45
C ALA A 121 -3.01 7.18 25.26
N LEU A 122 -2.33 6.79 24.18
CA LEU A 122 -1.92 5.39 23.97
C LEU A 122 -0.93 4.89 25.03
N ALA A 123 0.00 5.74 25.49
CA ALA A 123 0.91 5.40 26.58
C ALA A 123 0.16 5.12 27.89
N ASN A 124 -0.92 5.86 28.17
CA ASN A 124 -1.78 5.61 29.33
C ASN A 124 -2.52 4.28 29.20
N VAL A 125 -3.04 3.94 28.01
CA VAL A 125 -3.66 2.63 27.76
C VAL A 125 -2.67 1.51 28.06
N GLU A 126 -1.46 1.60 27.52
CA GLU A 126 -0.40 0.60 27.72
C GLU A 126 -0.09 0.39 29.21
N ARG A 127 0.11 1.50 29.95
CA ARG A 127 0.40 1.46 31.39
C ARG A 127 -0.76 0.86 32.18
N ASP A 128 -1.98 1.33 31.94
CA ASP A 128 -3.15 0.94 32.73
C ASP A 128 -3.55 -0.52 32.43
N LEU A 129 -3.37 -0.98 31.18
CA LEU A 129 -3.56 -2.38 30.80
C LEU A 129 -2.50 -3.32 31.41
N GLN A 130 -1.24 -2.89 31.50
CA GLN A 130 -0.19 -3.64 32.20
C GLN A 130 -0.49 -3.81 33.69
N GLN A 131 -1.13 -2.82 34.32
CA GLN A 131 -1.48 -2.85 35.75
C GLN A 131 -2.78 -3.60 36.04
N ALA A 132 -3.65 -3.78 35.04
CA ALA A 132 -4.87 -4.55 35.20
C ALA A 132 -4.54 -6.01 35.55
N ASN A 133 -5.28 -6.61 36.48
CA ASN A 133 -5.12 -8.04 36.81
C ASN A 133 -6.12 -8.93 36.08
N ASP A 134 -7.17 -8.33 35.52
CA ASP A 134 -8.22 -9.05 34.79
C ASP A 134 -7.78 -9.35 33.34
N GLY A 135 -8.55 -10.21 32.67
CA GLY A 135 -8.38 -10.60 31.27
C GLY A 135 -7.45 -11.79 31.04
N ASP A 136 -7.52 -12.36 29.83
CA ASP A 136 -6.61 -13.42 29.40
C ASP A 136 -5.17 -12.89 29.21
N PRO A 137 -4.15 -13.48 29.85
CA PRO A 137 -2.78 -12.99 29.74
C PRO A 137 -2.21 -12.98 28.32
N GLN A 138 -2.59 -13.93 27.47
CA GLN A 138 -2.08 -14.01 26.09
C GLN A 138 -2.70 -12.91 25.23
N GLU A 139 -4.02 -12.70 25.34
CA GLU A 139 -4.69 -11.59 24.67
C GLU A 139 -4.14 -10.24 25.11
N LYS A 140 -3.86 -10.06 26.41
CA LYS A 140 -3.23 -8.82 26.91
C LYS A 140 -1.85 -8.59 26.33
N GLU A 141 -1.01 -9.62 26.28
CA GLU A 141 0.32 -9.51 25.69
C GLU A 141 0.24 -9.13 24.21
N ARG A 142 -0.66 -9.76 23.45
CA ARG A 142 -0.93 -9.42 22.04
C ARG A 142 -1.34 -7.95 21.91
N VAL A 143 -2.33 -7.51 22.68
CA VAL A 143 -2.86 -6.14 22.62
C VAL A 143 -1.83 -5.09 23.03
N LEU A 144 -0.99 -5.38 24.04
CA LEU A 144 0.13 -4.52 24.41
C LEU A 144 1.16 -4.40 23.28
N ALA A 145 1.46 -5.51 22.60
CA ALA A 145 2.36 -5.49 21.45
C ALA A 145 1.79 -4.67 20.28
N GLU A 146 0.49 -4.78 20.02
CA GLU A 146 -0.22 -4.01 18.98
C GLU A 146 -0.22 -2.50 19.28
N ILE A 147 -0.55 -2.11 20.53
CA ILE A 147 -0.47 -0.71 20.97
C ILE A 147 0.96 -0.18 20.85
N GLY A 148 1.95 -0.95 21.31
CA GLY A 148 3.36 -0.59 21.20
C GLY A 148 3.81 -0.42 19.75
N ALA A 149 3.33 -1.27 18.83
CA ALA A 149 3.59 -1.13 17.39
C ALA A 149 2.92 0.13 16.81
N ALA A 150 1.66 0.38 17.15
CA ALA A 150 0.94 1.58 16.70
C ALA A 150 1.62 2.88 17.17
N ARG A 151 2.09 2.93 18.41
CA ARG A 151 2.87 4.07 18.93
C ARG A 151 4.17 4.29 18.16
N ARG A 152 4.86 3.23 17.75
CA ARG A 152 6.05 3.34 16.90
C ARG A 152 5.70 3.87 15.50
N LEU A 153 4.57 3.42 14.94
CA LEU A 153 4.07 3.93 13.66
C LEU A 153 3.69 5.41 13.73
N LEU A 154 3.10 5.86 14.85
CA LEU A 154 2.79 7.27 15.06
C LEU A 154 4.02 8.18 15.13
N LYS A 155 5.21 7.62 15.37
CA LYS A 155 6.48 8.36 15.38
C LYS A 155 7.17 8.40 14.01
N ALA A 156 6.60 7.75 13.00
CA ALA A 156 7.13 7.76 11.64
C ALA A 156 6.67 9.02 10.89
N SER A 157 7.50 9.55 10.00
CA SER A 157 7.15 10.71 9.16
C SER A 157 5.91 10.47 8.29
N GLN A 158 5.69 9.23 7.86
CA GLN A 158 4.57 8.83 7.01
C GLN A 158 4.09 7.44 7.42
N VAL A 159 2.78 7.24 7.37
CA VAL A 159 2.17 5.94 7.68
C VAL A 159 0.94 5.69 6.80
N ARG A 160 0.70 4.43 6.48
CA ARG A 160 -0.53 3.99 5.82
C ARG A 160 -1.63 3.85 6.86
N ILE A 161 -2.76 4.55 6.70
CA ILE A 161 -3.83 4.61 7.70
C ILE A 161 -4.36 3.22 8.05
N ALA A 162 -4.54 2.34 7.04
CA ALA A 162 -4.99 0.96 7.25
C ALA A 162 -4.16 0.18 8.28
N LEU A 163 -2.85 0.43 8.38
CA LEU A 163 -2.01 -0.26 9.35
C LEU A 163 -2.27 0.23 10.77
N LEU A 164 -2.41 1.54 10.96
CA LEU A 164 -2.81 2.11 12.25
C LEU A 164 -4.22 1.65 12.64
N ALA A 165 -5.15 1.71 11.70
CA ALA A 165 -6.52 1.25 11.83
C ALA A 165 -6.61 -0.21 12.28
N GLY A 166 -5.90 -1.12 11.59
CA GLY A 166 -5.94 -2.55 11.90
C GLY A 166 -5.37 -2.87 13.28
N LEU A 167 -4.26 -2.21 13.66
CA LEU A 167 -3.63 -2.40 14.96
C LEU A 167 -4.46 -1.79 16.09
N LEU A 168 -4.92 -0.55 15.95
CA LEU A 168 -5.60 0.18 17.01
C LEU A 168 -7.08 -0.20 17.14
N GLY A 169 -7.78 -0.43 16.02
CA GLY A 169 -9.21 -0.75 16.00
C GLY A 169 -9.50 -2.01 16.80
N SER A 170 -8.81 -3.11 16.47
CA SER A 170 -8.99 -4.40 17.15
C SER A 170 -8.52 -4.36 18.61
N ALA A 171 -7.36 -3.76 18.88
CA ALA A 171 -6.80 -3.64 20.22
C ALA A 171 -7.70 -2.81 21.15
N LEU A 172 -8.07 -1.59 20.75
CA LEU A 172 -8.86 -0.69 21.60
C LEU A 172 -10.29 -1.18 21.76
N SER A 173 -10.92 -1.74 20.73
CA SER A 173 -12.25 -2.36 20.83
C SER A 173 -12.26 -3.53 21.81
N TRP A 174 -11.22 -4.37 21.79
CA TRP A 174 -11.08 -5.45 22.76
C TRP A 174 -10.95 -4.90 24.18
N ILE A 175 -10.10 -3.89 24.41
CA ILE A 175 -9.94 -3.28 25.73
C ILE A 175 -11.25 -2.69 26.23
N THR A 176 -11.94 -1.88 25.42
CA THR A 176 -13.21 -1.27 25.84
C THR A 176 -14.27 -2.32 26.15
N SER A 177 -14.30 -3.45 25.42
CA SER A 177 -15.24 -4.54 25.69
C SER A 177 -14.92 -5.33 26.98
N GLN A 178 -13.65 -5.63 27.24
CA GLN A 178 -13.24 -6.48 28.37
C GLN A 178 -13.03 -5.67 29.66
N PHE A 179 -12.74 -4.38 29.54
CA PHE A 179 -12.29 -3.52 30.64
C PHE A 179 -13.13 -2.26 30.81
N ALA A 180 -14.35 -2.21 30.26
CA ALA A 180 -15.24 -1.04 30.18
C ALA A 180 -15.26 -0.13 31.42
N GLU A 181 -15.39 -0.70 32.62
CA GLU A 181 -15.52 0.08 33.87
C GLU A 181 -14.18 0.34 34.59
N THR A 182 -13.08 -0.20 34.08
CA THR A 182 -11.75 -0.09 34.70
C THR A 182 -10.99 1.14 34.19
N ALA A 183 -9.82 1.42 34.79
CA ALA A 183 -8.91 2.46 34.30
C ALA A 183 -8.47 2.21 32.84
N ALA A 184 -8.21 0.95 32.48
CA ALA A 184 -7.77 0.59 31.12
C ALA A 184 -8.86 0.84 30.07
N GLY A 185 -10.13 0.55 30.38
CA GLY A 185 -11.27 0.85 29.50
C GLY A 185 -11.45 2.33 29.26
N LYS A 186 -11.44 3.14 30.33
CA LYS A 186 -11.53 4.61 30.24
C LYS A 186 -10.35 5.22 29.50
N ALA A 187 -9.13 4.70 29.71
CA ALA A 187 -7.96 5.12 28.97
C ALA A 187 -8.10 4.79 27.47
N ALA A 188 -8.68 3.64 27.13
CA ALA A 188 -8.91 3.25 25.74
C ALA A 188 -9.94 4.14 25.05
N GLU A 189 -11.06 4.47 25.71
CA GLU A 189 -12.05 5.42 25.21
C GLU A 189 -11.44 6.80 24.96
N TRP A 190 -10.62 7.28 25.91
CA TRP A 190 -9.90 8.54 25.74
C TRP A 190 -8.90 8.51 24.59
N ALA A 191 -8.18 7.38 24.41
CA ALA A 191 -7.28 7.20 23.28
C ALA A 191 -8.02 7.22 21.95
N ILE A 192 -9.19 6.57 21.84
CA ILE A 192 -10.04 6.64 20.65
C ILE A 192 -10.39 8.09 20.32
N GLN A 193 -10.84 8.87 21.31
CA GLN A 193 -11.19 10.28 21.12
C GLN A 193 -9.99 11.11 20.61
N LYS A 194 -8.81 10.94 21.20
CA LYS A 194 -7.62 11.71 20.79
C LYS A 194 -7.07 11.29 19.44
N LEU A 195 -7.17 10.00 19.11
CA LEU A 195 -6.80 9.50 17.80
C LEU A 195 -7.74 10.00 16.70
N THR A 196 -9.04 10.08 16.93
CA THR A 196 -9.99 10.61 15.94
C THR A 196 -9.88 12.13 15.80
N GLU A 197 -9.55 12.86 16.87
CA GLU A 197 -9.24 14.29 16.79
C GLU A 197 -7.96 14.55 15.96
N TYR A 198 -6.92 13.75 16.17
CA TYR A 198 -5.65 13.90 15.45
C TYR A 198 -5.71 13.39 14.00
N LEU A 199 -6.36 12.24 13.79
CA LEU A 199 -6.55 11.60 12.50
C LEU A 199 -8.05 11.34 12.26
N PRO A 200 -8.79 12.34 11.75
CA PRO A 200 -10.23 12.23 11.52
C PRO A 200 -10.63 11.03 10.67
N MET A 201 -9.76 10.59 9.75
CA MET A 201 -9.98 9.39 8.93
C MET A 201 -10.09 8.08 9.73
N LEU A 202 -9.77 8.10 11.03
CA LEU A 202 -9.99 6.95 11.91
C LEU A 202 -11.41 6.89 12.50
N SER A 203 -12.25 7.91 12.32
CA SER A 203 -13.62 7.93 12.86
C SER A 203 -14.49 6.78 12.37
N ASP A 204 -14.23 6.29 11.15
CA ASP A 204 -15.06 5.28 10.50
C ASP A 204 -14.77 3.85 11.01
N LEU A 205 -13.83 3.69 11.95
CA LEU A 205 -13.30 2.40 12.40
C LEU A 205 -13.66 2.03 13.84
N PHE A 206 -14.07 3.01 14.64
CA PHE A 206 -14.45 2.83 16.05
C PHE A 206 -15.96 3.00 16.22
#